data_AF-E1K1S9-F1
#
_entry.id   AF-E1K1S9-F1
#
_cell.length_a   1.000
_cell.length_b   1.000
_cell.length_c   1.000
_cell.angle_alpha   90.00
_cell.angle_beta   90.00
_cell.angle_gamma   90.00
#
_symmetry.space_group_name_H-M   'P 1'
#
loop_
_entity.id
_entity.type
_entity.pdbx_description
1 polymer ?
#
loop_
_entity_poly.entity_id
_entity_poly.type
_entity_poly.pdbx_seq_one_letter_code
_entity_poly.pdbx_strand_id
1 'polypeptide(L)'
;MLVDYAETLTRLEMGLGRHYAAAPSILNVPGVSAALKLDPFYYLALRPLFCELLGKWAGVPPSRVEETLARTGNLVLGPGRARYPRPLVVFEEGTGVALRLVADFVPAECIDRAVMVYGQEPGPLPVSGLRLAIEQKPALDAFFAGMTPLADLAFGEPPLRSVPA
;
A
#
# COMPACT_ATOMS: atom_id res chain seq x y z
N MET A 1 -1.20 30.62 -0.15
CA MET A 1 -0.58 29.94 -1.31
C MET A 1 -1.37 28.67 -1.56
N LEU A 2 -1.94 28.50 -2.75
CA LEU A 2 -2.68 27.28 -3.10
C LEU A 2 -1.67 26.13 -3.21
N VAL A 3 -1.90 25.04 -2.50
CA VAL A 3 -1.03 23.86 -2.59
C VAL A 3 -1.37 23.11 -3.88
N ASP A 4 -0.40 22.94 -4.76
CA ASP A 4 -0.57 22.14 -5.97
C ASP A 4 -0.33 20.65 -5.65
N TYR A 5 -1.42 19.96 -5.36
CA TYR A 5 -1.39 18.52 -5.08
C TYR A 5 -1.11 17.69 -6.34
N ALA A 6 -1.40 18.20 -7.54
CA ALA A 6 -1.16 17.47 -8.79
C ALA A 6 0.34 17.48 -9.14
N GLU A 7 0.99 18.63 -8.99
CA GLU A 7 2.45 18.73 -9.13
C GLU A 7 3.16 17.86 -8.08
N THR A 8 2.69 17.93 -6.82
CA THR A 8 3.27 17.11 -5.75
C THR A 8 3.11 15.63 -6.05
N LEU A 9 1.91 15.18 -6.47
CA LEU A 9 1.67 13.79 -6.84
C LEU A 9 2.61 13.35 -7.98
N THR A 10 2.77 14.17 -9.02
CA THR A 10 3.66 13.88 -10.15
C THR A 10 5.10 13.65 -9.67
N ARG A 11 5.60 14.49 -8.74
CA ARG A 11 6.93 14.31 -8.14
C ARG A 11 7.04 13.02 -7.34
N LEU A 12 5.99 12.64 -6.61
CA LEU A 12 5.95 11.38 -5.85
C LEU A 12 6.03 10.17 -6.80
N GLU A 13 5.25 10.16 -7.88
CA GLU A 13 5.26 9.09 -8.88
C GLU A 13 6.62 8.97 -9.59
N MET A 14 7.20 10.11 -10.00
CA MET A 14 8.54 10.16 -10.58
C MET A 14 9.60 9.63 -9.61
N GLY A 15 9.52 10.06 -8.35
CA GLY A 15 10.42 9.61 -7.29
C GLY A 15 10.35 8.10 -7.08
N LEU A 16 9.13 7.56 -6.97
CA LEU A 16 8.88 6.14 -6.79
C LEU A 16 9.43 5.32 -7.96
N GLY A 17 9.03 5.63 -9.20
CA GLY A 17 9.41 4.83 -10.36
C GLY A 17 10.92 4.84 -10.60
N ARG A 18 11.59 6.01 -10.47
CA ARG A 18 13.05 6.11 -10.63
C ARG A 18 13.82 5.29 -9.60
N HIS A 19 13.39 5.32 -8.33
CA HIS A 19 14.05 4.53 -7.28
C HIS A 19 13.74 3.04 -7.42
N TYR A 20 12.54 2.70 -7.87
CA TYR A 20 12.18 1.32 -8.18
C TYR A 20 13.07 0.75 -9.29
N ALA A 21 13.31 1.50 -10.38
CA ALA A 21 14.22 1.07 -11.44
C ALA A 21 15.65 0.77 -10.94
N ALA A 22 16.11 1.52 -9.92
CA ALA A 22 17.42 1.29 -9.31
C ALA A 22 17.42 0.14 -8.28
N ALA A 23 16.31 -0.06 -7.58
CA ALA A 23 16.17 -1.05 -6.52
C ALA A 23 14.74 -1.64 -6.50
N PRO A 24 14.44 -2.67 -7.31
CA PRO A 24 13.09 -3.22 -7.41
C PRO A 24 12.54 -3.76 -6.08
N SER A 25 13.41 -4.21 -5.18
CA SER A 25 13.04 -4.76 -3.87
C SER A 25 12.35 -3.78 -2.92
N ILE A 26 12.27 -2.49 -3.26
CA ILE A 26 11.50 -1.51 -2.47
C ILE A 26 9.98 -1.73 -2.55
N LEU A 27 9.50 -2.45 -3.57
CA LEU A 27 8.10 -2.85 -3.75
C LEU A 27 7.96 -4.37 -3.90
N ASN A 28 6.85 -4.89 -3.37
CA ASN A 28 6.33 -6.22 -3.66
C ASN A 28 7.17 -7.44 -3.22
N VAL A 29 8.15 -7.24 -2.33
CA VAL A 29 8.95 -8.30 -1.69
C VAL A 29 8.59 -8.41 -0.21
N PRO A 30 7.91 -9.49 0.23
CA PRO A 30 7.59 -9.75 1.63
C PRO A 30 8.81 -9.64 2.55
N GLY A 31 8.64 -8.98 3.70
CA GLY A 31 9.70 -8.77 4.69
C GLY A 31 10.74 -7.70 4.33
N VAL A 32 10.70 -7.13 3.12
CA VAL A 32 11.68 -6.13 2.66
C VAL A 32 11.01 -4.82 2.22
N SER A 33 9.92 -4.92 1.46
CA SER A 33 9.33 -3.77 0.77
C SER A 33 8.46 -2.89 1.66
N ALA A 34 8.36 -1.62 1.28
CA ALA A 34 7.53 -0.65 1.97
C ALA A 34 6.05 -0.71 1.54
N ALA A 35 5.78 -1.30 0.38
CA ALA A 35 4.43 -1.61 -0.05
C ALA A 35 4.37 -2.94 -0.82
N LEU A 36 3.29 -3.68 -0.64
CA LEU A 36 3.07 -5.00 -1.27
C LEU A 36 1.73 -5.02 -1.97
N LYS A 37 1.69 -5.52 -3.20
CA LYS A 37 0.44 -5.63 -3.94
C LYS A 37 -0.40 -6.76 -3.35
N LEU A 38 -1.58 -6.44 -2.84
CA LEU A 38 -2.49 -7.40 -2.23
C LEU A 38 -3.40 -8.06 -3.27
N ASP A 39 -3.87 -7.25 -4.22
CA ASP A 39 -4.76 -7.69 -5.29
C ASP A 39 -4.61 -6.78 -6.52
N PRO A 40 -5.39 -6.97 -7.60
CA PRO A 40 -5.33 -6.11 -8.78
C PRO A 40 -5.67 -4.64 -8.52
N PHE A 41 -6.32 -4.31 -7.40
CA PHE A 41 -6.86 -2.98 -7.10
C PHE A 41 -6.07 -2.23 -6.03
N TYR A 42 -5.36 -2.92 -5.13
CA TYR A 42 -4.77 -2.30 -3.95
C TYR A 42 -3.39 -2.87 -3.58
N TYR A 43 -2.54 -1.96 -3.10
CA TYR A 43 -1.34 -2.27 -2.34
C TYR A 43 -1.59 -2.03 -0.85
N LEU A 44 -0.92 -2.83 -0.03
CA LEU A 44 -0.73 -2.56 1.38
C LEU A 44 0.57 -1.76 1.58
N ALA A 45 0.46 -0.54 2.08
CA ALA A 45 1.57 0.38 2.29
C ALA A 45 1.86 0.53 3.79
N LEU A 46 3.08 0.20 4.22
CA LEU A 46 3.46 0.21 5.64
C LEU A 46 3.56 1.63 6.20
N ARG A 47 2.95 1.86 7.37
CA ARG A 47 3.07 3.12 8.10
C ARG A 47 4.21 3.08 9.12
N PRO A 48 4.96 4.19 9.31
CA PRO A 48 5.01 5.40 8.47
C PRO A 48 5.92 5.24 7.23
N LEU A 49 6.63 4.10 7.14
CA LEU A 49 7.74 3.85 6.23
C LEU A 49 7.47 4.23 4.77
N PHE A 50 6.31 3.88 4.23
CA PHE A 50 5.96 4.18 2.84
C PHE A 50 6.00 5.68 2.54
N CYS A 51 5.36 6.49 3.38
CA CYS A 51 5.32 7.95 3.18
C CYS A 51 6.68 8.60 3.44
N GLU A 52 7.47 8.06 4.37
CA GLU A 52 8.84 8.53 4.62
C GLU A 52 9.76 8.30 3.42
N LEU A 53 9.74 7.10 2.85
CA LEU A 53 10.53 6.76 1.68
C LEU A 53 10.09 7.55 0.45
N LEU A 54 8.78 7.58 0.19
CA LEU A 54 8.22 8.33 -0.94
C LEU A 54 8.55 9.82 -0.84
N GLY A 55 8.45 10.39 0.36
CA GLY A 55 8.84 11.75 0.65
C GLY A 55 10.33 12.01 0.43
N LYS A 56 11.19 11.10 0.92
CA LYS A 56 12.65 11.16 0.71
C LYS A 56 13.00 11.17 -0.77
N TRP A 57 12.39 10.30 -1.57
CA TRP A 57 12.66 10.18 -3.01
C TRP A 57 12.16 11.37 -3.82
N ALA A 58 11.05 11.97 -3.41
CA ALA A 58 10.45 13.11 -4.10
C ALA A 58 10.96 14.47 -3.58
N GLY A 59 11.69 14.51 -2.45
CA GLY A 59 12.04 15.76 -1.77
C GLY A 59 10.81 16.46 -1.19
N VAL A 60 9.90 15.71 -0.58
CA VAL A 60 8.63 16.17 -0.02
C VAL A 60 8.51 15.68 1.44
N PRO A 61 8.14 16.53 2.42
CA PRO A 61 7.96 16.09 3.80
C PRO A 61 6.88 14.99 3.94
N PRO A 62 7.04 13.98 4.81
CA PRO A 62 6.09 12.87 4.94
C PRO A 62 4.64 13.31 5.20
N SER A 63 4.43 14.34 6.01
CA SER A 63 3.09 14.89 6.26
C SER A 63 2.42 15.44 5.00
N ARG A 64 3.20 16.04 4.09
CA ARG A 64 2.71 16.53 2.79
C ARG A 64 2.44 15.37 1.83
N VAL A 65 3.23 14.30 1.89
CA VAL A 65 2.96 13.06 1.13
C VAL A 65 1.60 12.50 1.52
N GLU A 66 1.39 12.29 2.82
CA GLU A 66 0.12 11.77 3.35
C GLU A 66 -1.08 12.64 2.96
N GLU A 67 -0.95 13.96 3.10
CA GLU A 67 -2.00 14.89 2.69
C GLU A 67 -2.26 14.83 1.18
N THR A 68 -1.21 14.78 0.36
CA THR A 68 -1.33 14.72 -1.10
C THR A 68 -2.07 13.45 -1.51
N LEU A 69 -1.63 12.28 -1.04
CA LEU A 69 -2.27 11.00 -1.36
C LEU A 69 -3.74 11.00 -0.91
N ALA A 70 -4.05 11.52 0.28
CA ALA A 70 -5.42 11.65 0.78
C ALA A 70 -6.29 12.62 -0.03
N ARG A 71 -5.72 13.71 -0.56
CA ARG A 71 -6.45 14.73 -1.34
C ARG A 71 -6.66 14.31 -2.78
N THR A 72 -5.75 13.54 -3.36
CA THR A 72 -5.84 13.06 -4.75
C THR A 72 -6.49 11.68 -4.88
N GLY A 73 -6.91 11.05 -3.77
CA GLY A 73 -7.54 9.73 -3.79
C GLY A 73 -6.58 8.55 -3.92
N ASN A 74 -5.27 8.78 -3.75
CA ASN A 74 -4.22 7.76 -3.76
C ASN A 74 -3.93 7.18 -2.36
N LEU A 75 -4.84 7.39 -1.42
CA LEU A 75 -4.87 6.77 -0.11
C LEU A 75 -6.32 6.42 0.19
N VAL A 76 -6.60 5.15 0.50
CA VAL A 76 -7.93 4.69 0.88
C VAL A 76 -8.25 5.22 2.28
N LEU A 77 -9.34 5.95 2.39
CA LEU A 77 -9.85 6.48 3.65
C LEU A 77 -11.29 6.00 3.82
N GLY A 78 -11.59 5.33 4.93
CA GLY A 78 -12.92 4.81 5.21
C GLY A 78 -13.93 5.92 5.56
N PRO A 79 -15.10 5.52 6.09
CA PRO A 79 -16.15 6.45 6.50
C PRO A 79 -15.62 7.60 7.37
N GLY A 80 -16.03 8.83 7.05
CA GLY A 80 -15.53 10.03 7.72
C GLY A 80 -14.11 10.45 7.30
N ARG A 81 -13.57 9.89 6.19
CA ARG A 81 -12.20 10.12 5.70
C ARG A 81 -11.11 9.73 6.70
N ALA A 82 -11.36 8.68 7.48
CA ALA A 82 -10.43 8.17 8.48
C ALA A 82 -9.58 7.01 7.92
N ARG A 83 -8.34 6.88 8.40
CA ARG A 83 -7.52 5.69 8.13
C ARG A 83 -8.06 4.47 8.87
N TYR A 84 -7.67 3.28 8.42
CA TYR A 84 -8.01 2.05 9.14
C TYR A 84 -7.36 2.07 10.53
N PRO A 85 -8.14 1.92 11.62
CA PRO A 85 -7.64 2.21 12.97
C PRO A 85 -6.94 1.02 13.64
N ARG A 86 -7.05 -0.20 13.08
CA ARG A 86 -6.54 -1.43 13.70
C ARG A 86 -5.31 -1.96 12.93
N PRO A 87 -4.36 -2.61 13.60
CA PRO A 87 -3.35 -3.40 12.91
C PRO A 87 -4.01 -4.50 12.07
N LEU A 88 -3.40 -4.80 10.92
CA LEU A 88 -3.79 -5.86 10.02
C LEU A 88 -2.92 -7.08 10.29
N VAL A 89 -3.55 -8.22 10.52
CA VAL A 89 -2.92 -9.53 10.49
C VAL A 89 -2.69 -9.90 9.03
N VAL A 90 -1.42 -10.07 8.69
CA VAL A 90 -0.97 -10.51 7.36
C VAL A 90 -0.08 -11.73 7.49
N PHE A 91 0.01 -12.53 6.44
CA PHE A 91 0.90 -13.68 6.36
C PHE A 91 1.26 -13.95 4.90
N GLU A 92 2.34 -14.68 4.70
CA GLU A 92 2.67 -15.27 3.40
C GLU A 92 2.37 -16.77 3.47
N GLU A 93 1.64 -17.28 2.49
CA GLU A 93 1.28 -18.70 2.42
C GLU A 93 2.55 -19.57 2.44
N GLY A 94 2.54 -20.61 3.28
CA GLY A 94 3.68 -21.53 3.42
C GLY A 94 4.77 -21.09 4.42
N THR A 95 4.77 -19.85 4.91
CA THR A 95 5.78 -19.40 5.90
C THR A 95 5.45 -19.81 7.34
N GLY A 96 4.18 -20.11 7.62
CA GLY A 96 3.73 -20.49 8.97
C GLY A 96 3.75 -19.35 10.00
N VAL A 97 3.99 -18.11 9.56
CA VAL A 97 4.08 -16.93 10.42
C VAL A 97 3.02 -15.90 10.02
N ALA A 98 2.28 -15.40 11.02
CA ALA A 98 1.42 -14.25 10.87
C ALA A 98 2.01 -13.04 11.61
N LEU A 99 1.95 -11.87 10.97
CA LEU A 99 2.44 -10.59 11.49
C LEU A 99 1.29 -9.61 11.66
N ARG A 100 1.41 -8.69 12.61
CA ARG A 100 0.47 -7.57 12.80
C ARG A 100 1.13 -6.29 12.32
N LEU A 101 0.58 -5.69 11.27
CA LEU A 101 1.14 -4.50 10.62
C LEU A 101 0.18 -3.32 10.70
N VAL A 102 0.71 -2.15 11.02
CA VAL A 102 -0.01 -0.89 10.83
C VAL A 102 0.29 -0.41 9.42
N ALA A 103 -0.74 -0.38 8.58
CA ALA A 103 -0.60 -0.05 7.17
C ALA A 103 -1.82 0.73 6.68
N ASP A 104 -1.68 1.30 5.49
CA ASP A 104 -2.74 1.93 4.72
C ASP A 104 -2.92 1.19 3.39
N PHE A 105 -4.07 1.40 2.73
CA PHE A 105 -4.30 0.86 1.39
C PHE A 105 -4.11 1.96 0.35
N VAL A 106 -3.40 1.63 -0.72
CA VAL A 106 -3.11 2.54 -1.84
C VAL A 106 -3.67 1.92 -3.11
N PRO A 107 -4.44 2.64 -3.94
CA PRO A 107 -4.89 2.12 -5.22
C PRO A 107 -3.71 1.64 -6.08
N ALA A 108 -3.82 0.44 -6.64
CA ALA A 108 -2.76 -0.18 -7.42
C ALA A 108 -2.35 0.68 -8.61
N GLU A 109 -3.31 1.35 -9.26
CA GLU A 109 -3.04 2.28 -10.35
C GLU A 109 -2.01 3.36 -9.98
N CYS A 110 -2.01 3.86 -8.73
CA CYS A 110 -1.06 4.88 -8.29
C CYS A 110 0.39 4.39 -8.35
N ILE A 111 0.63 3.14 -7.92
CA ILE A 111 1.98 2.57 -7.84
C ILE A 111 2.37 1.95 -9.19
N ASP A 112 1.46 1.18 -9.79
CA ASP A 112 1.71 0.49 -11.07
C ASP A 112 2.00 1.51 -12.18
N ARG A 113 1.23 2.61 -12.26
CA ARG A 113 1.51 3.67 -13.24
C ARG A 113 2.89 4.30 -13.02
N ALA A 114 3.26 4.56 -11.78
CA ALA A 114 4.55 5.18 -11.46
C ALA A 114 5.73 4.30 -11.89
N VAL A 115 5.67 2.99 -11.62
CA VAL A 115 6.74 2.05 -12.01
C VAL A 115 6.74 1.76 -13.51
N MET A 116 5.58 1.75 -14.17
CA MET A 116 5.54 1.60 -15.63
C MET A 116 6.10 2.82 -16.35
N VAL A 117 5.64 4.02 -15.99
CA VAL A 117 6.02 5.26 -16.68
C VAL A 117 7.44 5.68 -16.33
N TYR A 118 7.80 5.68 -15.05
CA TYR A 118 9.08 6.21 -14.58
C TYR A 118 10.09 5.13 -14.18
N GLY A 119 9.62 3.91 -13.93
CA GLY A 119 10.47 2.75 -13.61
C GLY A 119 10.76 1.82 -14.79
N GLN A 120 10.12 2.05 -15.95
CA GLN A 120 10.26 1.25 -17.17
C GLN A 120 9.80 -0.22 -17.04
N GLU A 121 8.92 -0.52 -16.07
CA GLU A 121 8.28 -1.83 -16.03
C GLU A 121 7.31 -2.01 -17.21
N PRO A 122 7.32 -3.18 -17.90
CA PRO A 122 6.49 -3.40 -19.08
C PRO A 122 5.00 -3.56 -18.74
N GLY A 123 4.66 -3.69 -17.46
CA GLY A 123 3.30 -3.85 -16.99
C GLY A 123 3.17 -3.64 -15.48
N PRO A 124 1.95 -3.78 -14.94
CA PRO A 124 1.72 -3.69 -13.50
C PRO A 124 2.49 -4.78 -12.77
N LEU A 125 2.88 -4.52 -11.53
CA LEU A 125 3.57 -5.55 -10.73
C LEU A 125 2.62 -6.72 -10.45
N PRO A 126 3.14 -7.96 -10.32
CA PRO A 126 2.33 -9.11 -9.96
C PRO A 126 1.76 -8.94 -8.54
N VAL A 127 0.67 -9.62 -8.23
CA VAL A 127 0.17 -9.71 -6.85
C VAL A 127 1.20 -10.46 -6.00
N SER A 128 1.50 -9.95 -4.81
CA SER A 128 2.45 -10.60 -3.89
C SER A 128 1.87 -11.90 -3.29
N GLY A 129 2.73 -12.69 -2.65
CA GLY A 129 2.32 -13.83 -1.82
C GLY A 129 1.64 -13.44 -0.50
N LEU A 130 1.53 -12.14 -0.19
CA LEU A 130 0.94 -11.65 1.05
C LEU A 130 -0.58 -11.82 1.04
N ARG A 131 -1.15 -12.27 2.15
CA ARG A 131 -2.57 -12.39 2.41
C ARG A 131 -2.93 -11.70 3.72
N LEU A 132 -4.16 -11.21 3.79
CA LEU A 132 -4.81 -10.77 5.01
C LEU A 132 -5.54 -11.94 5.67
N ALA A 133 -5.56 -11.98 6.99
CA ALA A 133 -6.36 -12.95 7.72
C ALA A 133 -7.85 -12.80 7.39
N ILE A 134 -8.51 -13.91 7.01
CA ILE A 134 -9.90 -13.92 6.56
C ILE A 134 -10.88 -13.36 7.60
N GLU A 135 -10.57 -13.49 8.89
CA GLU A 135 -11.38 -12.99 10.01
C GLU A 135 -11.52 -11.46 9.98
N GLN A 136 -10.61 -10.77 9.29
CA GLN A 136 -10.66 -9.31 9.15
C GLN A 136 -11.55 -8.85 8.00
N LYS A 137 -11.95 -9.76 7.10
CA LYS A 137 -12.71 -9.43 5.90
C LYS A 137 -13.99 -8.62 6.21
N PRO A 138 -14.85 -9.00 7.17
CA PRO A 138 -16.05 -8.21 7.46
C PRO A 138 -15.75 -6.77 7.89
N ALA A 139 -14.70 -6.57 8.69
CA ALA A 139 -14.30 -5.23 9.14
C ALA A 139 -13.68 -4.39 8.01
N LEU A 140 -12.96 -5.04 7.09
CA LEU A 140 -12.39 -4.39 5.92
C LEU A 140 -13.46 -4.08 4.87
N ASP A 141 -14.42 -4.97 4.63
CA ASP A 141 -15.55 -4.69 3.75
C ASP A 141 -16.34 -3.46 4.23
N ALA A 142 -16.54 -3.32 5.55
CA ALA A 142 -17.13 -2.12 6.14
C ALA A 142 -16.26 -0.87 5.99
N PHE A 143 -14.92 -1.01 6.06
CA PHE A 143 -13.98 0.10 5.84
C PHE A 143 -13.96 0.57 4.38
N PHE A 144 -14.05 -0.35 3.43
CA PHE A 144 -14.11 -0.10 1.99
C PHE A 144 -15.53 0.23 1.48
N ALA A 145 -16.51 0.43 2.38
CA ALA A 145 -17.88 0.72 1.99
C ALA A 145 -17.96 1.95 1.06
N GLY A 146 -18.54 1.76 -0.12
CA GLY A 146 -18.63 2.80 -1.16
C GLY A 146 -17.40 2.91 -2.06
N MET A 147 -16.45 1.96 -1.97
CA MET A 147 -15.27 1.84 -2.84
C MET A 147 -15.24 0.45 -3.48
N THR A 148 -14.27 0.22 -4.38
CA THR A 148 -13.98 -1.14 -4.84
C THR A 148 -13.53 -1.99 -3.64
N PRO A 149 -14.19 -3.12 -3.34
CA PRO A 149 -13.78 -3.97 -2.24
C PRO A 149 -12.45 -4.67 -2.56
N LEU A 150 -11.74 -5.11 -1.52
CA LEU A 150 -10.62 -6.02 -1.68
C LEU A 150 -11.13 -7.34 -2.29
N ALA A 151 -10.40 -7.86 -3.28
CA ALA A 151 -10.72 -9.12 -3.91
C ALA A 151 -10.52 -10.28 -2.93
N ASP A 152 -11.26 -11.38 -3.11
CA ASP A 152 -11.19 -12.54 -2.20
C ASP A 152 -9.78 -13.15 -2.13
N LEU A 153 -9.01 -13.05 -3.22
CA LEU A 153 -7.61 -13.50 -3.28
C LEU A 153 -6.68 -12.75 -2.31
N ALA A 154 -7.08 -11.56 -1.82
CA ALA A 154 -6.31 -10.81 -0.82
C ALA A 154 -6.40 -11.46 0.57
N PHE A 155 -7.30 -12.42 0.77
CA PHE A 155 -7.59 -13.04 2.05
C PHE A 155 -7.22 -14.53 2.07
N GLY A 156 -6.94 -15.06 3.26
CA GLY A 156 -6.77 -16.49 3.48
C GLY A 156 -6.78 -16.86 4.95
N GLU A 157 -6.67 -18.15 5.23
CA GLU A 157 -6.61 -18.66 6.61
C GLU A 157 -5.20 -18.48 7.17
N PRO A 158 -5.03 -17.72 8.28
CA PRO A 158 -3.72 -17.54 8.88
C PRO A 158 -3.22 -18.86 9.50
N PRO A 159 -1.90 -19.08 9.56
CA PRO A 159 -1.34 -20.24 10.25
C PRO A 159 -1.68 -20.20 11.76
N LEU A 160 -1.88 -21.38 12.37
CA LEU A 160 -2.30 -21.55 13.78
C LEU A 160 -1.40 -20.84 14.82
N ARG A 161 -0.16 -20.47 14.44
CA ARG A 161 0.74 -19.68 15.29
C ARG A 161 0.60 -18.19 14.97
N SER A 162 -0.28 -17.51 15.70
CA SER A 162 -0.24 -16.05 15.80
C SER A 162 0.80 -15.65 16.85
N VAL A 163 1.69 -14.71 16.51
CA VAL A 163 2.60 -14.10 17.49
C VAL A 163 1.75 -13.23 18.43
N PRO A 164 1.87 -13.36 19.76
CA PRO A 164 1.12 -12.52 20.70
C PRO A 164 1.53 -11.04 20.57
N ALA A 165 0.58 -10.17 20.92
CA ALA A 165 0.66 -8.71 20.83
C ALA A 165 1.75 -8.09 21.70
#